data_AF-A0A2A4U4L2-F1
#
_entry.id   AF-A0A2A4U4L2-F1
#
_cell.length_a   1.000
_cell.length_b   1.000
_cell.length_c   1.000
_cell.angle_alpha   90.00
_cell.angle_beta   90.00
_cell.angle_gamma   90.00
#
_symmetry.space_group_name_H-M   'P 1'
#
loop_
_entity.id
_entity.type
_entity.pdbx_description
1 polymer ?
#
loop_
_entity_poly.entity_id
_entity_poly.type
_entity_poly.pdbx_seq_one_letter_code
_entity_poly.pdbx_strand_id
1 'polypeptide(L)'
;MKHLIFLSLLVCLGVTTTSAQAGSPSLRLYGNWCGPGNAMNSAAPIDPLDNACRQHDVCYAQNGFGKCGCDIGFMRQLRALPYPTPQIQSHARAMYDALAVTPCDNPLGWAEKQSLMWTDIATDTLNGRGSPLDVPLRWMKMLSLSTPTTNP
;
A
#
# COMPACT_ATOMS: atom_id res chain seq x y z
N MET A 1 -26.56 30.98 -56.06
CA MET A 1 -27.73 30.22 -55.55
C MET A 1 -27.16 29.18 -54.60
N LYS A 2 -27.10 29.45 -53.30
CA LYS A 2 -28.17 29.26 -52.30
C LYS A 2 -27.86 28.01 -51.44
N HIS A 3 -27.57 28.27 -50.16
CA HIS A 3 -27.71 27.38 -48.98
C HIS A 3 -26.62 26.28 -48.83
N LEU A 4 -26.00 26.02 -47.68
CA LEU A 4 -26.26 26.35 -46.27
C LEU A 4 -24.90 26.66 -45.58
N ILE A 5 -24.66 27.87 -45.09
CA ILE A 5 -24.85 28.28 -43.68
C ILE A 5 -24.30 27.25 -42.68
N PHE A 6 -23.01 27.40 -42.35
CA PHE A 6 -22.40 26.91 -41.11
C PHE A 6 -22.95 27.73 -39.93
N LEU A 7 -24.11 27.32 -39.43
CA LEU A 7 -24.59 27.63 -38.08
C LEU A 7 -24.51 26.29 -37.34
N SER A 8 -23.82 26.12 -36.24
CA SER A 8 -24.18 26.79 -35.01
C SER A 8 -23.37 26.19 -33.86
N LEU A 9 -23.06 27.06 -32.90
CA LEU A 9 -22.90 26.78 -31.48
C LEU A 9 -21.68 25.95 -31.04
N LEU A 10 -20.59 26.70 -30.82
CA LEU A 10 -19.93 26.72 -29.52
C LEU A 10 -20.99 26.67 -28.39
N VAL A 11 -21.15 25.51 -27.77
CA VAL A 11 -21.56 25.41 -26.37
C VAL A 11 -20.61 24.43 -25.72
N CYS A 12 -19.40 24.90 -25.41
CA CYS A 12 -18.64 24.30 -24.32
C CYS A 12 -19.37 24.69 -23.04
N LEU A 13 -20.41 23.92 -22.68
CA LEU A 13 -20.90 23.91 -21.31
C LEU A 13 -19.69 23.60 -20.45
N GLY A 14 -19.20 24.61 -19.74
CA GLY A 14 -18.25 24.47 -18.66
C GLY A 14 -18.89 23.61 -17.59
N VAL A 15 -18.83 22.30 -17.76
CA VAL A 15 -19.03 21.36 -16.66
C VAL A 15 -17.85 21.62 -15.76
N THR A 16 -18.06 22.41 -14.71
CA THR A 16 -17.18 22.41 -13.56
C THR A 16 -17.30 21.02 -12.96
N THR A 17 -16.46 20.09 -13.42
CA THR A 17 -16.27 18.82 -12.72
C THR A 17 -15.66 19.19 -11.38
N THR A 18 -16.50 19.33 -10.35
CA THR A 18 -16.02 19.21 -8.98
C THR A 18 -15.49 17.79 -8.89
N SER A 19 -14.18 17.63 -9.03
CA SER A 19 -13.50 16.40 -8.66
C SER A 19 -13.81 16.19 -7.19
N ALA A 20 -14.82 15.36 -6.90
CA ALA A 20 -14.96 14.82 -5.56
C ALA A 20 -13.63 14.10 -5.30
N GLN A 21 -12.83 14.67 -4.41
CA GLN A 21 -11.63 14.01 -3.91
C GLN A 21 -12.16 12.78 -3.18
N ALA A 22 -12.28 11.66 -3.90
CA ALA A 22 -12.56 10.37 -3.30
C ALA A 22 -11.35 10.07 -2.43
N GLY A 23 -11.44 10.44 -1.14
CA GLY A 23 -10.50 9.96 -0.15
C GLY A 23 -10.45 8.45 -0.28
N SER A 24 -9.24 7.89 -0.44
CA SER A 24 -9.10 6.44 -0.52
C SER A 24 -9.75 5.84 0.72
N PRO A 25 -10.72 4.91 0.57
CA PRO A 25 -11.38 4.30 1.72
C PRO A 25 -10.31 3.70 2.63
N SER A 26 -10.31 4.15 3.88
CA SER A 26 -9.36 3.69 4.88
C SER A 26 -9.67 2.23 5.22
N LEU A 27 -8.65 1.39 5.15
CA LEU A 27 -8.77 -0.05 5.31
C LEU A 27 -7.80 -0.52 6.38
N ARG A 28 -8.31 -1.11 7.45
CA ARG A 28 -7.49 -1.71 8.50
C ARG A 28 -7.16 -3.14 8.12
N LEU A 29 -5.90 -3.37 7.78
CA LEU A 29 -5.36 -4.69 7.45
C LEU A 29 -5.00 -5.48 8.70
N TYR A 30 -4.46 -4.80 9.72
CA TYR A 30 -4.06 -5.42 10.97
C TYR A 30 -3.90 -4.36 12.08
N GLY A 31 -4.19 -4.73 13.32
CA GLY A 31 -3.92 -3.90 14.49
C GLY A 31 -4.53 -2.50 14.41
N ASN A 32 -3.85 -1.54 15.02
CA ASN A 32 -4.29 -0.15 15.06
C ASN A 32 -3.73 0.69 13.90
N TRP A 33 -2.62 0.29 13.30
CA TRP A 33 -1.84 1.11 12.38
C TRP A 33 -1.76 0.53 10.97
N CYS A 34 -1.70 -0.78 10.79
CA CYS A 34 -1.46 -1.35 9.47
C CYS A 34 -2.65 -1.17 8.51
N GLY A 35 -2.45 -0.37 7.45
CA GLY A 35 -3.34 -0.29 6.30
C GLY A 35 -3.40 1.09 5.64
N PRO A 36 -3.87 1.18 4.37
CA PRO A 36 -3.95 2.45 3.66
C PRO A 36 -4.99 3.38 4.29
N GLY A 37 -4.70 4.68 4.29
CA GLY A 37 -5.62 5.70 4.79
C GLY A 37 -5.62 5.89 6.32
N ASN A 38 -4.78 5.17 7.07
CA ASN A 38 -4.57 5.40 8.50
C ASN A 38 -3.54 6.53 8.73
N ALA A 39 -3.80 7.73 8.21
CA ALA A 39 -2.93 8.87 8.46
C ALA A 39 -3.12 9.34 9.92
N MET A 40 -2.36 8.73 10.83
CA MET A 40 -2.33 8.96 12.28
C MET A 40 -3.49 8.36 13.08
N ASN A 41 -3.13 7.42 13.97
CA ASN A 41 -3.98 6.91 15.04
C ASN A 41 -3.41 7.39 16.40
N SER A 42 -4.21 7.41 17.47
CA SER A 42 -3.74 7.66 18.84
C SER A 42 -3.59 6.39 19.67
N ALA A 43 -4.09 5.25 19.17
CA ALA A 43 -4.02 3.98 19.87
C ALA A 43 -2.58 3.42 19.91
N ALA A 44 -2.22 2.82 21.05
CA ALA A 44 -0.93 2.15 21.20
C ALA A 44 -0.83 0.95 20.23
N PRO A 45 0.34 0.67 19.64
CA PRO A 45 0.54 -0.55 18.88
C PRO A 45 0.28 -1.79 19.71
N ILE A 46 -0.40 -2.79 19.15
CA ILE A 46 -0.75 -4.02 19.88
C ILE A 46 0.35 -5.08 19.88
N ASP A 47 1.28 -5.02 18.92
CA ASP A 47 2.40 -5.95 18.79
C ASP A 47 3.56 -5.33 17.97
N PRO A 48 4.67 -6.07 17.72
CA PRO A 48 5.79 -5.56 16.92
C PRO A 48 5.45 -5.22 15.45
N LEU A 49 4.51 -5.94 14.82
CA LEU A 49 4.07 -5.64 13.45
C LEU A 49 3.32 -4.32 13.41
N ASP A 50 2.37 -4.14 14.32
CA ASP A 50 1.59 -2.92 14.44
C ASP A 50 2.47 -1.70 14.74
N ASN A 51 3.53 -1.88 15.55
CA ASN A 51 4.50 -0.82 15.82
C ASN A 51 5.37 -0.49 14.59
N ALA A 52 5.68 -1.47 13.74
CA ALA A 52 6.38 -1.25 12.49
C ALA A 52 5.50 -0.45 11.50
N CYS A 53 4.21 -0.77 11.42
CA CYS A 53 3.23 0.00 10.65
C CYS A 53 3.15 1.46 11.16
N ARG A 54 3.08 1.67 12.48
CA ARG A 54 3.13 3.02 13.07
C ARG A 54 4.37 3.81 12.65
N GLN A 55 5.53 3.16 12.62
CA GLN A 55 6.79 3.81 12.21
C GLN A 55 6.78 4.19 10.73
N HIS A 56 6.21 3.33 9.88
CA HIS A 56 6.01 3.62 8.45
C HIS A 56 5.07 4.82 8.24
N ASP A 57 3.93 4.85 8.94
CA ASP A 57 2.98 5.97 8.88
C ASP A 57 3.62 7.29 9.33
N VAL A 58 4.39 7.26 10.43
CA VAL A 58 5.14 8.43 10.92
C VAL A 58 6.19 8.88 9.90
N CYS A 59 6.89 7.94 9.25
CA CYS A 59 7.86 8.28 8.20
C CYS A 59 7.18 9.01 7.03
N TYR A 60 6.03 8.53 6.57
CA TYR A 60 5.24 9.22 5.55
C TYR A 60 4.74 10.59 6.02
N ALA A 61 4.30 10.73 7.26
CA ALA A 61 3.87 12.02 7.80
C ALA A 61 5.01 13.06 7.81
N GLN A 62 6.25 12.61 8.03
CA GLN A 62 7.42 13.48 8.08
C GLN A 62 8.02 13.80 6.71
N ASN A 63 8.00 12.84 5.78
CA ASN A 63 8.75 12.92 4.53
C ASN A 63 7.84 13.05 3.28
N GLY A 64 6.54 12.85 3.44
CA GLY A 64 5.56 12.79 2.35
C GLY A 64 5.14 11.36 2.00
N PHE A 65 3.94 11.23 1.44
CA PHE A 65 3.44 9.94 0.94
C PHE A 65 4.25 9.44 -0.26
N GLY A 66 4.41 8.12 -0.38
CA GLY A 66 5.10 7.50 -1.52
C GLY A 66 6.61 7.70 -1.52
N LYS A 67 7.24 8.03 -0.39
CA LYS A 67 8.69 8.08 -0.27
C LYS A 67 9.30 6.68 -0.24
N CYS A 68 10.13 6.33 -1.24
CA CYS A 68 10.70 4.98 -1.32
C CYS A 68 11.51 4.63 -0.06
N GLY A 69 12.21 5.60 0.54
CA GLY A 69 12.97 5.37 1.77
C GLY A 69 12.12 4.88 2.95
N CYS A 70 10.89 5.36 3.09
CA CYS A 70 9.96 4.89 4.10
C CYS A 70 9.54 3.43 3.83
N ASP A 71 9.19 3.11 2.59
CA ASP A 71 8.79 1.75 2.19
C ASP A 71 9.92 0.75 2.38
N ILE A 72 11.12 1.11 1.92
CA ILE A 72 12.30 0.25 2.03
C ILE A 72 12.67 0.02 3.50
N GLY A 73 12.62 1.07 4.33
CA GLY A 73 12.86 0.97 5.77
C GLY A 73 11.86 0.01 6.43
N PHE A 74 10.57 0.16 6.11
CA PHE A 74 9.52 -0.72 6.62
C PHE A 74 9.69 -2.17 6.12
N MET A 75 9.95 -2.37 4.82
CA MET A 75 10.23 -3.69 4.25
C MET A 75 11.40 -4.39 4.96
N ARG A 76 12.49 -3.68 5.25
CA ARG A 76 13.62 -4.21 6.02
C ARG A 76 13.23 -4.58 7.45
N GLN A 77 12.42 -3.76 8.10
CA GLN A 77 11.92 -4.06 9.44
C GLN A 77 11.09 -5.35 9.44
N LEU A 78 10.16 -5.52 8.50
CA LEU A 78 9.33 -6.72 8.36
C LEU A 78 10.16 -8.01 8.19
N ARG A 79 11.33 -7.94 7.56
CA ARG A 79 12.24 -9.10 7.43
C ARG A 79 12.87 -9.53 8.76
N ALA A 80 13.01 -8.60 9.71
CA ALA A 80 13.70 -8.81 10.98
C ALA A 80 12.76 -9.01 12.18
N LEU A 81 11.46 -8.76 12.02
CA LEU A 81 10.50 -8.84 13.12
C LEU A 81 10.33 -10.29 13.65
N PRO A 82 10.31 -10.48 14.98
CA PRO A 82 9.76 -11.69 15.56
C PRO A 82 8.23 -11.65 15.46
N TYR A 83 7.63 -12.66 14.84
CA TYR A 83 6.18 -12.77 14.71
C TYR A 83 5.62 -13.69 15.79
N PRO A 84 4.55 -13.27 16.50
CA PRO A 84 3.95 -14.08 17.56
C PRO A 84 3.24 -15.34 17.01
N THR A 85 2.77 -15.29 15.76
CA THR A 85 2.15 -16.44 15.07
C THR A 85 2.50 -16.47 13.58
N PRO A 86 2.45 -17.65 12.93
CA PRO A 86 2.61 -17.77 11.48
C PRO A 86 1.57 -16.96 10.68
N GLN A 87 0.37 -16.77 11.22
CA GLN A 87 -0.69 -15.99 10.58
C GLN A 87 -0.30 -14.51 10.51
N ILE A 88 0.24 -13.96 11.61
CA ILE A 88 0.71 -12.56 11.65
C ILE A 88 1.93 -12.39 10.74
N GLN A 89 2.85 -13.36 10.70
CA GLN A 89 3.95 -13.37 9.74
C GLN A 89 3.45 -13.36 8.28
N SER A 90 2.43 -14.16 7.96
CA SER A 90 1.85 -14.22 6.62
C SER A 90 1.19 -12.88 6.22
N HIS A 91 0.49 -12.23 7.15
CA HIS A 91 -0.03 -10.87 6.94
C HIS A 91 1.07 -9.84 6.72
N ALA A 92 2.13 -9.86 7.52
CA ALA A 92 3.27 -8.98 7.32
C ALA A 92 3.93 -9.21 5.95
N ARG A 93 4.06 -10.47 5.52
CA ARG A 93 4.59 -10.78 4.18
C ARG A 93 3.68 -10.27 3.06
N ALA A 94 2.35 -10.36 3.23
CA ALA A 94 1.39 -9.77 2.30
C ALA A 94 1.57 -8.25 2.15
N MET A 95 1.78 -7.53 3.27
CA MET A 95 2.07 -6.10 3.27
C MET A 95 3.40 -5.78 2.59
N TYR A 96 4.44 -6.54 2.90
CA TYR A 96 5.76 -6.45 2.27
C TYR A 96 5.67 -6.60 0.74
N ASP A 97 4.94 -7.62 0.26
CA ASP A 97 4.74 -7.85 -1.17
C ASP A 97 3.96 -6.70 -1.82
N ALA A 98 2.93 -6.16 -1.14
CA ALA A 98 2.15 -5.03 -1.63
C ALA A 98 2.98 -3.74 -1.73
N LEU A 99 3.84 -3.47 -0.74
CA LEU A 99 4.81 -2.37 -0.81
C LEU A 99 5.70 -2.54 -2.01
N ALA A 100 6.28 -3.73 -2.22
CA ALA A 100 7.23 -3.98 -3.30
C ALA A 100 6.71 -3.54 -4.67
N VAL A 101 5.43 -3.83 -4.96
CA VAL A 101 4.79 -3.50 -6.25
C VAL A 101 4.21 -2.09 -6.32
N THR A 102 4.07 -1.40 -5.20
CA THR A 102 3.52 -0.03 -5.16
C THR A 102 4.58 0.98 -5.64
N PRO A 103 4.30 1.81 -6.66
CA PRO A 103 5.22 2.86 -7.10
C PRO A 103 5.53 3.86 -5.98
N CYS A 104 6.73 4.45 -6.02
CA CYS A 104 7.19 5.46 -5.06
C CYS A 104 8.00 6.56 -5.78
N ASP A 105 8.49 7.55 -5.04
CA ASP A 105 8.98 8.84 -5.53
C ASP A 105 10.20 8.81 -6.46
N ASN A 106 10.92 7.69 -6.56
CA ASN A 106 12.06 7.58 -7.47
C ASN A 106 12.27 6.14 -8.00
N PRO A 107 12.77 6.00 -9.25
CA PRO A 107 12.89 4.69 -9.90
C PRO A 107 13.94 3.78 -9.27
N LEU A 108 15.03 4.32 -8.71
CA LEU A 108 16.07 3.51 -8.06
C LEU A 108 15.56 2.90 -6.75
N GLY A 109 14.81 3.67 -5.96
CA GLY A 109 14.16 3.16 -4.76
C GLY A 109 13.08 2.13 -5.09
N TRP A 110 12.32 2.33 -6.15
CA TRP A 110 11.38 1.29 -6.61
C TRP A 110 12.10 0.01 -7.08
N ALA A 111 13.22 0.14 -7.79
CA ALA A 111 14.05 -1.01 -8.15
C ALA A 111 14.62 -1.74 -6.93
N GLU A 112 14.98 -1.01 -5.87
CA GLU A 112 15.42 -1.61 -4.60
C GLU A 112 14.31 -2.42 -3.93
N LYS A 113 13.08 -1.89 -3.91
CA LYS A 113 11.90 -2.62 -3.40
C LYS A 113 11.67 -3.92 -4.18
N GLN A 114 11.78 -3.88 -5.51
CA GLN A 114 11.70 -5.06 -6.36
C GLN A 114 12.83 -6.06 -6.06
N SER A 115 14.08 -5.58 -5.93
CA SER A 115 15.22 -6.44 -5.57
C SER A 115 15.00 -7.15 -4.25
N LEU A 116 14.54 -6.45 -3.21
CA LEU A 116 14.24 -7.04 -1.91
C LEU A 116 13.21 -8.17 -2.03
N MET A 117 12.10 -7.93 -2.73
CA MET A 117 11.05 -8.92 -2.93
C MET A 117 11.53 -10.15 -3.70
N TRP A 118 12.20 -9.95 -4.84
CA TRP A 118 12.65 -11.06 -5.67
C TRP A 118 13.74 -11.89 -5.00
N THR A 119 14.65 -11.26 -4.22
CA THR A 119 15.62 -11.99 -3.41
C THR A 119 14.94 -12.85 -2.34
N ASP A 120 13.94 -12.32 -1.64
CA ASP A 120 13.24 -13.08 -0.60
C ASP A 120 12.39 -14.21 -1.20
N ILE A 121 11.70 -13.98 -2.33
CA ILE A 121 10.97 -15.02 -3.08
C ILE A 121 11.91 -16.14 -3.53
N ALA A 122 13.07 -15.80 -4.10
CA ALA A 122 14.06 -16.79 -4.51
C ALA A 122 14.58 -17.58 -3.30
N THR A 123 14.88 -16.89 -2.20
CA THR A 123 15.37 -17.53 -0.98
C THR A 123 14.32 -18.48 -0.39
N ASP A 124 13.04 -18.10 -0.38
CA ASP A 124 11.95 -18.95 0.10
C ASP A 124 11.75 -20.18 -0.80
N THR A 125 11.84 -20.00 -2.11
CA THR A 125 11.75 -21.10 -3.09
C THR A 125 12.88 -22.11 -2.91
N LEU A 126 14.12 -21.62 -2.80
CA LEU A 126 15.31 -22.48 -2.62
C LEU A 126 15.30 -23.26 -1.29
N ASN A 127 14.67 -22.70 -0.26
CA ASN A 127 14.56 -23.34 1.05
C ASN A 127 13.24 -24.10 1.25
N GLY A 128 12.40 -24.25 0.22
CA GLY A 128 11.12 -24.95 0.32
C GLY A 128 10.11 -24.28 1.26
N ARG A 129 10.23 -22.97 1.51
CA ARG A 129 9.34 -22.18 2.38
C ARG A 129 8.15 -21.57 1.67
N GLY A 130 8.16 -21.54 0.34
CA GLY A 130 7.07 -21.00 -0.47
C GLY A 130 7.46 -20.88 -1.94
N SER A 131 6.55 -20.32 -2.74
CA SER A 131 6.73 -20.07 -4.16
C SER A 131 6.29 -18.65 -4.54
N PRO A 132 6.70 -18.15 -5.72
CA PRO A 132 6.17 -16.88 -6.25
C PRO A 132 4.64 -16.87 -6.37
N LEU A 133 4.01 -18.03 -6.56
CA LEU A 133 2.55 -18.17 -6.69
C LEU A 133 1.81 -17.98 -5.37
N ASP A 134 2.52 -17.89 -4.24
CA ASP A 134 1.90 -17.64 -2.93
C ASP A 134 1.61 -16.15 -2.70
N VAL A 135 2.18 -15.24 -3.50
CA VAL A 135 1.95 -13.79 -3.37
C VAL A 135 0.44 -13.46 -3.49
N PRO A 136 -0.27 -13.87 -4.56
CA PRO A 136 -1.71 -13.62 -4.66
C PRO A 136 -2.52 -14.24 -3.51
N LEU A 137 -2.14 -15.44 -3.07
CA LEU A 137 -2.83 -16.15 -1.98
C LEU A 137 -2.70 -15.40 -0.65
N ARG A 138 -1.51 -14.88 -0.34
CA ARG A 138 -1.28 -14.05 0.85
C ARG A 138 -2.11 -12.77 0.82
N TRP A 139 -2.21 -12.12 -0.34
CA TRP A 139 -3.05 -10.92 -0.49
C TRP A 139 -4.53 -11.23 -0.31
N MET A 140 -5.04 -12.29 -0.95
CA MET A 140 -6.43 -12.73 -0.77
C MET A 140 -6.74 -12.99 0.71
N LYS A 141 -5.82 -13.67 1.41
CA LYS A 141 -5.98 -13.96 2.85
C LYS A 141 -6.00 -12.69 3.68
N MET A 142 -5.03 -11.79 3.49
CA MET A 142 -4.95 -10.52 4.21
C MET A 142 -6.20 -9.66 4.00
N LEU A 143 -6.65 -9.52 2.75
CA LEU A 143 -7.84 -8.73 2.43
C LEU A 143 -9.12 -9.34 3.01
N SER A 144 -9.24 -10.68 3.03
CA SER A 144 -10.39 -11.36 3.65
C SER A 144 -10.51 -11.13 5.17
N LEU A 145 -9.41 -10.71 5.81
CA LEU A 145 -9.34 -10.45 7.25
C LEU A 145 -9.31 -8.94 7.57
N SER A 146 -9.33 -8.10 6.54
CA SER A 146 -9.33 -6.65 6.68
C SER A 146 -10.72 -6.10 7.02
N THR A 147 -10.75 -4.95 7.68
CA THR A 147 -12.00 -4.26 8.07
C THR A 147 -12.02 -2.85 7.49
N PRO A 148 -13.13 -2.41 6.87
CA PRO A 148 -13.32 -1.00 6.54
C PRO A 148 -13.23 -0.16 7.80
N THR A 149 -12.58 1.01 7.74
CA THR A 149 -12.59 1.95 8.85
C THR A 149 -13.46 3.14 8.51
N THR A 150 -14.41 3.46 9.39
CA THR A 150 -15.05 4.77 9.43
C THR A 150 -14.12 5.67 10.22
N ASN A 151 -13.51 6.69 9.58
CA ASN A 151 -12.81 7.74 10.31
C ASN A 151 -13.76 8.33 11.38
N PRO A 152 -13.33 8.51 12.64
CA PRO A 152 -13.89 9.58 13.47
C PRO A 152 -13.47 10.96 12.94
#